data_AF-A0A2B4S8H1-F1
#
_entry.id   AF-A0A2B4S8H1-F1
#
_cell.length_a   1.000
_cell.length_b   1.000
_cell.length_c   1.000
_cell.angle_alpha   90.00
_cell.angle_beta   90.00
_cell.angle_gamma   90.00
#
_symmetry.space_group_name_H-M   'P 1'
#
loop_
_entity.id
_entity.type
_entity.pdbx_description
1 polymer ?
#
loop_
_entity_poly.entity_id
_entity_poly.type
_entity_poly.pdbx_seq_one_letter_code
_entity_poly.pdbx_strand_id
1 'polypeptide(L)'
;MNASAAGIRFEEGSFTQDENFAQIEQNLKPDNRCMLLFQSIGNSIHPCIRLEVDYPSQHVDGKLPILGLKVWIEKTRREGDGGQHHDIQVMLHEFYYKDVASRSVINARSALWWSCKRTILTQEVLRILLNCSRELPWEVVVAHVNHMMLRLQYSGYDRKFRKEVVQSALAAYNQLVELDANAMPGSRIKRRYMREIKATRLLSNLEQPLKPCPKNQTLSNRGDAPMLTAFSARLMERDHAEVRDETKVDSTKEKEDENEEELRKEEEEVQQALKEAQELVDQKLALRDKNLAAIVQPPEESYFKGKDSSVKKNSAFIKKLRTITEAQRESLEQEFAGLNLSRYVQEAVAAVIDGVPKLKLADVRCAAHVCGLIHQVYGDFSEPLKKGLVKMFDGYGGKDEEKLANVSKYRVTLRLLGELIIGGVFPKLSEGIKTLSTILSNMVNCDKESHVYVQVISSFARHCGEDFAGFTTRKQRLMSEKHRVTFPKCGVVPDEDQAVIHQQFLSYYKSLSVHLLRAHKDLQNRERQNHQTLMTKGELHPDRKEAFEKAQKAYEKLLANTTSLADILDVDMPDLPQDG
;
A
#
# COMPACT_ATOMS: atom_id res chain seq x y z
N MET A 1 24.90 -21.89 30.29
CA MET A 1 25.98 -21.11 30.94
C MET A 1 26.27 -21.78 32.27
N ASN A 2 27.53 -21.84 32.70
CA ASN A 2 27.84 -22.19 34.09
C ASN A 2 27.45 -20.98 34.95
N ALA A 3 26.62 -21.19 35.96
CA ALA A 3 26.18 -20.12 36.84
C ALA A 3 27.35 -19.60 37.71
N SER A 4 27.19 -18.40 38.26
CA SER A 4 28.14 -17.87 39.25
C SER A 4 28.30 -18.83 40.44
N ALA A 5 29.54 -18.95 40.93
CA ALA A 5 29.78 -19.57 42.23
C ALA A 5 29.08 -18.73 43.32
N ALA A 6 28.64 -19.39 44.38
CA ALA A 6 28.02 -18.72 45.51
C ALA A 6 29.05 -17.84 46.25
N GLY A 7 28.63 -16.68 46.73
CA GLY A 7 29.48 -15.74 47.48
C GLY A 7 30.33 -14.81 46.63
N ILE A 8 30.15 -14.77 45.30
CA ILE A 8 30.79 -13.74 44.46
C ILE A 8 30.05 -12.41 44.66
N ARG A 9 30.79 -11.36 45.03
CA ARG A 9 30.30 -9.98 45.21
C ARG A 9 31.00 -9.04 44.24
N PHE A 10 30.41 -7.87 44.01
CA PHE A 10 31.01 -6.78 43.24
C PHE A 10 31.02 -5.51 44.07
N GLU A 11 32.21 -5.07 44.45
CA GLU A 11 32.44 -3.94 45.36
C GLU A 11 33.60 -3.09 44.83
N GLU A 12 33.39 -1.77 44.79
CA GLU A 12 34.37 -0.75 44.34
C GLU A 12 35.03 -1.03 42.97
N GLY A 13 34.32 -1.69 42.05
CA GLY A 13 34.83 -2.04 40.73
C GLY A 13 35.57 -3.38 40.64
N SER A 14 35.62 -4.14 41.74
CA SER A 14 36.32 -5.42 41.85
C SER A 14 35.38 -6.57 42.23
N PHE A 15 35.76 -7.80 41.90
CA PHE A 15 35.05 -9.01 42.34
C PHE A 15 35.72 -9.60 43.58
N THR A 16 34.94 -9.82 44.64
CA THR A 16 35.39 -10.41 45.91
C THR A 16 34.63 -11.71 46.18
N GLN A 17 35.22 -12.61 46.97
CA GLN A 17 34.63 -13.87 47.39
C GLN A 17 34.33 -13.80 48.90
N ASP A 18 33.06 -13.83 49.27
CA ASP A 18 32.58 -13.77 50.65
C ASP A 18 32.01 -15.15 51.06
N GLU A 19 32.68 -15.82 52.00
CA GLU A 19 32.27 -17.14 52.49
C GLU A 19 31.00 -17.13 53.33
N ASN A 20 30.66 -16.02 54.00
CA ASN A 20 29.42 -15.88 54.76
C ASN A 20 28.23 -15.76 53.80
N PHE A 21 28.36 -14.93 52.75
CA PHE A 21 27.35 -14.87 51.70
C PHE A 21 27.28 -16.18 50.89
N ALA A 22 28.39 -16.89 50.69
CA ALA A 22 28.36 -18.20 50.03
C ALA A 22 27.44 -19.20 50.74
N GLN A 23 27.39 -19.19 52.09
CA GLN A 23 26.48 -20.05 52.87
C GLN A 23 25.01 -19.64 52.72
N ILE A 24 24.71 -18.34 52.65
CA ILE A 24 23.35 -17.83 52.42
C ILE A 24 22.88 -18.19 50.99
N GLU A 25 23.75 -17.99 50.01
CA GLU A 25 23.47 -18.22 48.59
C GLU A 25 23.47 -19.71 48.18
N GLN A 26 24.02 -20.62 48.99
CA GLN A 26 23.95 -22.07 48.73
C GLN A 26 22.52 -22.58 48.53
N ASN A 27 21.54 -21.97 49.20
CA ASN A 27 20.12 -22.33 49.09
C ASN A 27 19.38 -21.63 47.93
N LEU A 28 20.01 -20.67 47.24
CA LEU A 28 19.41 -19.98 46.10
C LEU A 28 19.65 -20.74 44.79
N LYS A 29 18.62 -20.77 43.94
CA LYS A 29 18.73 -21.35 42.59
C LYS A 29 19.76 -20.58 41.75
N PRO A 30 20.49 -21.24 40.84
CA PRO A 30 21.67 -20.64 40.21
C PRO A 30 21.37 -19.44 39.29
N ASP A 31 20.17 -19.38 38.71
CA ASP A 31 19.69 -18.25 37.90
C ASP A 31 19.37 -17.02 38.75
N ASN A 32 18.70 -17.20 39.89
CA ASN A 32 18.42 -16.15 40.88
C ASN A 32 19.72 -15.48 41.35
N ARG A 33 20.71 -16.26 41.81
CA ARG A 33 22.04 -15.74 42.23
C ARG A 33 22.71 -14.91 41.15
N CYS A 34 22.71 -15.43 39.92
CA CYS A 34 23.35 -14.78 38.79
C CYS A 34 22.70 -13.42 38.49
N MET A 35 21.36 -13.35 38.52
CA MET A 35 20.65 -12.10 38.29
C MET A 35 20.75 -11.10 39.45
N LEU A 36 20.79 -11.55 40.71
CA LEU A 36 21.05 -10.66 41.86
C LEU A 36 22.45 -10.02 41.79
N LEU A 37 23.47 -10.77 41.33
CA LEU A 37 24.81 -10.21 41.09
C LEU A 37 24.79 -9.17 39.95
N PHE A 38 24.08 -9.42 38.85
CA PHE A 38 23.87 -8.40 37.82
C PHE A 38 23.12 -7.17 38.34
N GLN A 39 22.15 -7.36 39.24
CA GLN A 39 21.41 -6.26 39.88
C GLN A 39 22.34 -5.41 40.76
N SER A 40 23.21 -6.02 41.58
CA SER A 40 24.16 -5.27 42.41
C SER A 40 25.19 -4.51 41.58
N ILE A 41 25.73 -5.13 40.51
CA ILE A 41 26.63 -4.47 39.56
C ILE A 41 25.92 -3.25 38.94
N GLY A 42 24.72 -3.44 38.39
CA GLY A 42 24.00 -2.36 37.71
C GLY A 42 23.57 -1.21 38.63
N ASN A 43 23.16 -1.50 39.86
CA ASN A 43 22.84 -0.50 40.88
C ASN A 43 24.08 0.30 41.33
N SER A 44 25.29 -0.25 41.19
CA SER A 44 26.54 0.45 41.53
C SER A 44 26.94 1.51 40.49
N ILE A 45 26.37 1.49 39.28
CA ILE A 45 26.78 2.35 38.15
C ILE A 45 26.45 3.82 38.43
N HIS A 46 25.28 4.12 38.99
CA HIS A 46 24.87 5.50 39.27
C HIS A 46 23.76 5.59 40.33
N PRO A 47 23.81 6.50 41.32
CA PRO A 47 22.81 6.59 42.40
C PRO A 47 21.36 6.80 41.95
N CYS A 48 21.13 7.36 40.76
CA CYS A 48 19.79 7.56 40.20
C CYS A 48 19.23 6.34 39.43
N ILE A 49 19.95 5.21 39.38
CA ILE A 49 19.53 4.00 38.67
C ILE A 49 19.22 2.91 39.70
N ARG A 50 18.04 2.30 39.59
CA ARG A 50 17.71 1.01 40.20
C ARG A 50 17.32 0.04 39.09
N LEU A 51 18.08 -1.04 38.95
CA LEU A 51 17.72 -2.15 38.08
C LEU A 51 16.73 -3.07 38.79
N GLU A 52 15.72 -3.47 38.06
CA GLU A 52 14.90 -4.65 38.35
C GLU A 52 15.45 -5.83 37.55
N VAL A 53 15.33 -7.04 38.09
CA VAL A 53 15.74 -8.27 37.42
C VAL A 53 14.60 -9.28 37.45
N ASP A 54 14.55 -10.10 36.40
CA ASP A 54 13.59 -11.17 36.24
C ASP A 54 14.34 -12.45 35.81
N TYR A 55 13.92 -13.61 36.31
CA TYR A 55 14.59 -14.89 36.07
C TYR A 55 13.59 -16.06 36.12
N PRO A 56 13.86 -17.16 35.38
CA PRO A 56 12.94 -18.30 35.28
C PRO A 56 12.41 -18.80 36.62
N SER A 57 13.27 -18.91 37.65
CA SER A 57 12.87 -19.43 38.95
C SER A 57 12.06 -18.47 39.84
N GLN A 58 11.83 -17.24 39.41
CA GLN A 58 10.86 -16.31 40.01
C GLN A 58 9.41 -16.66 39.63
N HIS A 59 9.22 -17.39 38.52
CA HIS A 59 7.90 -17.77 37.99
C HIS A 59 7.52 -19.19 38.42
N VAL A 60 6.24 -19.39 38.76
CA VAL A 60 5.71 -20.67 39.27
C VAL A 60 5.87 -21.82 38.27
N ASP A 61 5.77 -21.52 36.97
CA ASP A 61 5.96 -22.48 35.88
C ASP A 61 7.41 -22.58 35.38
N GLY A 62 8.33 -21.80 35.94
CA GLY A 62 9.73 -21.77 35.51
C GLY A 62 9.96 -21.14 34.14
N LYS A 63 8.97 -20.42 33.57
CA LYS A 63 9.05 -19.81 32.23
C LYS A 63 9.17 -18.30 32.34
N LEU A 64 10.14 -17.70 31.63
CA LEU A 64 10.40 -16.26 31.67
C LEU A 64 9.49 -15.52 30.67
N PRO A 65 8.61 -14.59 31.10
CA PRO A 65 7.76 -13.82 30.20
C PRO A 65 8.53 -12.68 29.52
N ILE A 66 8.71 -12.77 28.20
CA ILE A 66 9.38 -11.75 27.39
C ILE A 66 8.38 -11.20 26.37
N LEU A 67 7.95 -9.95 26.56
CA LEU A 67 6.96 -9.25 25.72
C LEU A 67 5.63 -10.01 25.56
N GLY A 68 5.47 -10.76 24.46
CA GLY A 68 4.29 -11.57 24.12
C GLY A 68 4.59 -13.08 24.06
N LEU A 69 5.67 -13.50 24.73
CA LEU A 69 6.16 -14.88 24.79
C LEU A 69 6.47 -15.29 26.23
N LYS A 70 6.43 -16.59 26.49
CA LYS A 70 7.07 -17.23 27.65
C LYS A 70 8.15 -18.15 27.14
N VAL A 71 9.38 -17.99 27.63
CA VAL A 71 10.59 -18.66 27.11
C VAL A 71 11.24 -19.51 28.20
N TRP A 72 11.69 -20.71 27.85
CA TRP A 72 12.47 -21.59 28.74
C TRP A 72 13.53 -22.38 27.95
N ILE A 73 14.39 -23.09 28.68
CA ILE A 73 15.38 -24.00 28.10
C ILE A 73 15.01 -25.41 28.52
N GLU A 74 14.87 -26.30 27.54
CA GLU A 74 14.56 -27.71 27.74
C GLU A 74 15.74 -28.59 27.31
N LYS A 75 15.89 -29.76 27.95
CA LYS A 75 16.93 -30.74 27.60
C LYS A 75 16.33 -31.83 26.73
N THR A 76 16.71 -31.86 25.46
CA THR A 76 16.22 -32.81 24.46
C THR A 76 17.34 -33.78 24.10
N ARG A 77 17.04 -35.07 23.98
CA ARG A 77 17.99 -36.05 23.43
C ARG A 77 17.91 -36.06 21.91
N ARG A 78 19.05 -35.93 21.24
CA ARG A 78 19.16 -36.10 19.79
C ARG A 78 20.10 -37.25 19.47
N GLU A 79 19.71 -38.13 18.55
CA GLU A 79 20.66 -39.06 17.92
C GLU A 79 21.61 -38.26 17.03
N GLY A 80 22.92 -38.52 17.18
CA GLY A 80 23.93 -38.13 16.19
C GLY A 80 24.11 -39.21 15.13
N ASP A 81 24.87 -38.88 14.07
CA ASP A 81 25.13 -39.72 12.87
C ASP A 81 25.96 -41.00 13.13
N GLY A 82 25.90 -41.56 14.35
CA GLY A 82 26.55 -42.80 14.77
C GLY A 82 25.82 -43.51 15.92
N GLY A 83 24.53 -43.24 16.14
CA GLY A 83 23.71 -43.90 17.17
C GLY A 83 24.03 -43.49 18.62
N GLN A 84 24.88 -42.48 18.82
CA GLN A 84 25.11 -41.89 20.15
C GLN A 84 24.09 -40.79 20.42
N HIS A 85 23.38 -40.89 21.55
CA HIS A 85 22.50 -39.83 22.01
C HIS A 85 23.30 -38.73 22.72
N HIS A 86 23.12 -37.49 22.30
CA HIS A 86 23.62 -36.32 23.01
C HIS A 86 22.45 -35.54 23.62
N ASP A 87 22.57 -35.19 24.91
CA ASP A 87 21.66 -34.24 25.57
C ASP A 87 21.98 -32.83 25.05
N ILE A 88 21.07 -32.24 24.27
CA ILE A 88 21.16 -30.86 23.79
C ILE A 88 20.21 -29.95 24.56
N GLN A 89 20.59 -28.68 24.72
CA GLN A 89 19.71 -27.66 25.28
C GLN A 89 19.01 -26.91 24.15
N VAL A 90 17.67 -26.95 24.13
CA VAL A 90 16.84 -26.25 23.15
C VAL A 90 16.10 -25.11 23.86
N MET A 91 16.05 -23.93 23.24
CA MET A 91 15.24 -22.82 23.72
C MET A 91 13.83 -22.94 23.14
N LEU A 92 12.84 -23.20 23.99
CA LEU A 92 11.44 -23.26 23.63
C LEU A 92 10.71 -21.99 24.07
N HIS A 93 9.64 -21.67 23.36
CA HIS A 93 8.79 -20.53 23.66
C HIS A 93 7.33 -20.79 23.26
N GLU A 94 6.41 -20.24 24.05
CA GLU A 94 4.97 -20.25 23.81
C GLU A 94 4.39 -18.82 23.87
N PHE A 95 3.19 -18.63 23.33
CA PHE A 95 2.54 -17.32 23.32
C PHE A 95 2.11 -16.89 24.74
N TYR A 96 2.36 -15.63 25.12
CA TYR A 96 2.01 -15.10 26.43
C TYR A 96 1.11 -13.87 26.37
N TYR A 97 0.02 -13.89 27.15
CA TYR A 97 -0.76 -12.71 27.49
C TYR A 97 -0.33 -12.20 28.87
N LYS A 98 0.02 -10.92 28.98
CA LYS A 98 0.19 -10.24 30.27
C LYS A 98 -1.14 -10.21 31.02
N ASP A 99 -1.12 -10.33 32.35
CA ASP A 99 -2.35 -10.31 33.18
C ASP A 99 -3.15 -9.01 33.07
N VAL A 100 -2.48 -7.90 32.72
CA VAL A 100 -3.09 -6.58 32.45
C VAL A 100 -3.75 -6.47 31.07
N ALA A 101 -3.66 -7.50 30.21
CA ALA A 101 -4.23 -7.46 28.87
C ALA A 101 -5.77 -7.45 28.92
N SER A 102 -6.40 -6.63 28.07
CA SER A 102 -7.87 -6.56 28.00
C SER A 102 -8.48 -7.92 27.68
N ARG A 103 -9.53 -8.30 28.41
CA ARG A 103 -10.31 -9.51 28.12
C ARG A 103 -11.12 -9.39 26.82
N SER A 104 -11.45 -8.17 26.38
CA SER A 104 -12.05 -7.92 25.07
C SER A 104 -11.01 -7.83 23.95
N VAL A 105 -11.48 -8.01 22.72
CA VAL A 105 -10.84 -7.57 21.48
C VAL A 105 -11.71 -6.46 20.86
N ILE A 106 -11.43 -6.04 19.62
CA ILE A 106 -12.31 -5.13 18.86
C ILE A 106 -13.75 -5.63 18.98
N ASN A 107 -14.68 -4.80 19.47
CA ASN A 107 -16.06 -5.24 19.66
C ASN A 107 -16.75 -5.51 18.32
N ALA A 108 -17.58 -6.55 18.23
CA ALA A 108 -18.34 -6.87 17.02
C ALA A 108 -19.23 -5.71 16.55
N ARG A 109 -19.73 -4.89 17.48
CA ARG A 109 -20.54 -3.68 17.25
C ARG A 109 -19.74 -2.42 16.91
N SER A 110 -18.40 -2.47 16.83
CA SER A 110 -17.59 -1.30 16.48
C SER A 110 -17.87 -0.84 15.04
N ALA A 111 -17.55 0.43 14.72
CA ALA A 111 -17.77 1.00 13.39
C ALA A 111 -16.85 0.42 12.28
N LEU A 112 -15.88 -0.44 12.63
CA LEU A 112 -15.00 -1.07 11.64
C LEU A 112 -15.76 -2.02 10.71
N TRP A 113 -15.43 -1.96 9.42
CA TRP A 113 -15.94 -2.87 8.40
C TRP A 113 -15.66 -4.34 8.74
N TRP A 114 -16.58 -5.22 8.38
CA TRP A 114 -16.49 -6.66 8.68
C TRP A 114 -15.26 -7.35 8.08
N SER A 115 -14.83 -6.93 6.89
CA SER A 115 -13.57 -7.36 6.26
C SER A 115 -12.35 -6.99 7.12
N CYS A 116 -12.26 -5.72 7.53
CA CYS A 116 -11.19 -5.21 8.38
C CYS A 116 -11.13 -5.95 9.74
N LYS A 117 -12.29 -6.14 10.40
CA LYS A 117 -12.41 -6.96 11.61
C LYS A 117 -11.88 -8.38 11.39
N ARG A 118 -12.30 -9.05 10.31
CA ARG A 118 -11.83 -10.42 9.98
C ARG A 118 -10.31 -10.44 9.80
N THR A 119 -9.74 -9.54 9.00
CA THR A 119 -8.29 -9.49 8.76
C THR A 119 -7.49 -9.29 10.05
N ILE A 120 -7.85 -8.31 10.88
CA ILE A 120 -7.15 -8.03 12.15
C ILE A 120 -7.20 -9.26 13.07
N LEU A 121 -8.39 -9.86 13.23
CA LEU A 121 -8.59 -10.98 14.15
C LEU A 121 -7.93 -12.28 13.63
N THR A 122 -7.83 -12.46 12.31
CA THR A 122 -7.04 -13.54 11.69
C THR A 122 -5.55 -13.35 11.92
N GLN A 123 -5.02 -12.14 11.74
CA GLN A 123 -3.60 -11.84 12.02
C GLN A 123 -3.25 -12.00 13.49
N GLU A 124 -4.17 -11.70 14.40
CA GLU A 124 -4.01 -11.96 15.84
C GLU A 124 -3.94 -13.45 16.17
N VAL A 125 -4.75 -14.32 15.53
CA VAL A 125 -4.62 -15.78 15.69
C VAL A 125 -3.33 -16.29 15.05
N LEU A 126 -2.97 -15.81 13.86
CA LEU A 126 -1.71 -16.18 13.21
C LEU A 126 -0.49 -15.80 14.07
N ARG A 127 -0.53 -14.64 14.75
CA ARG A 127 0.50 -14.23 15.71
C ARG A 127 0.64 -15.23 16.86
N ILE A 128 -0.45 -15.78 17.40
CA ILE A 128 -0.40 -16.82 18.44
C ILE A 128 0.32 -18.07 17.93
N LEU A 129 -0.04 -18.53 16.72
CA LEU A 129 0.54 -19.72 16.09
C LEU A 129 2.04 -19.56 15.80
N LEU A 130 2.46 -18.39 15.31
CA LEU A 130 3.87 -18.08 15.00
C LEU A 130 4.73 -17.84 16.26
N ASN A 131 4.10 -17.51 17.39
CA ASN A 131 4.73 -17.31 18.69
C ASN A 131 4.76 -18.59 19.54
N CYS A 132 4.52 -19.77 18.95
CA CYS A 132 4.68 -21.06 19.60
C CYS A 132 5.77 -21.86 18.87
N SER A 133 6.69 -22.45 19.63
CA SER A 133 7.73 -23.33 19.08
C SER A 133 7.12 -24.57 18.44
N ARG A 134 7.63 -24.97 17.27
CA ARG A 134 7.15 -26.15 16.51
C ARG A 134 7.34 -27.49 17.25
N GLU A 135 8.21 -27.52 18.25
CA GLU A 135 8.49 -28.69 19.09
C GLU A 135 7.52 -28.81 20.28
N LEU A 136 6.60 -27.85 20.48
CA LEU A 136 5.59 -27.94 21.54
C LEU A 136 4.47 -28.93 21.18
N PRO A 137 3.93 -29.65 22.18
CA PRO A 137 2.66 -30.38 22.02
C PRO A 137 1.55 -29.45 21.51
N TRP A 138 0.81 -29.90 20.51
CA TRP A 138 -0.19 -29.08 19.83
C TRP A 138 -1.31 -28.61 20.76
N GLU A 139 -1.57 -29.37 21.83
CA GLU A 139 -2.51 -29.07 22.90
C GLU A 139 -2.23 -27.72 23.57
N VAL A 140 -0.95 -27.35 23.72
CA VAL A 140 -0.51 -26.06 24.29
C VAL A 140 -0.88 -24.92 23.35
N VAL A 141 -0.57 -25.07 22.06
CA VAL A 141 -0.91 -24.08 21.02
C VAL A 141 -2.43 -23.89 20.91
N VAL A 142 -3.17 -25.00 20.93
CA VAL A 142 -4.64 -25.02 20.92
C VAL A 142 -5.22 -24.31 22.15
N ALA A 143 -4.59 -24.40 23.33
CA ALA A 143 -5.04 -23.69 24.52
C ALA A 143 -5.00 -22.16 24.34
N HIS A 144 -3.93 -21.61 23.74
CA HIS A 144 -3.83 -20.18 23.45
C HIS A 144 -4.84 -19.72 22.39
N VAL A 145 -5.04 -20.50 21.32
CA VAL A 145 -6.05 -20.20 20.29
C VAL A 145 -7.47 -20.26 20.88
N ASN A 146 -7.77 -21.25 21.73
CA ASN A 146 -9.04 -21.35 22.44
C ASN A 146 -9.27 -20.14 23.38
N HIS A 147 -8.24 -19.68 24.08
CA HIS A 147 -8.34 -18.45 24.88
C HIS A 147 -8.72 -17.24 24.01
N MET A 148 -8.10 -17.08 22.84
CA MET A 148 -8.50 -16.05 21.87
C MET A 148 -9.94 -16.22 21.38
N MET A 149 -10.41 -17.47 21.16
CA MET A 149 -11.80 -17.74 20.80
C MET A 149 -12.81 -17.38 21.89
N LEU A 150 -12.44 -17.46 23.15
CA LEU A 150 -13.24 -16.97 24.28
C LEU A 150 -13.27 -15.43 24.31
N ARG A 151 -12.14 -14.75 24.04
CA ARG A 151 -12.09 -13.28 23.94
C ARG A 151 -12.92 -12.73 22.78
N LEU A 152 -12.92 -13.41 21.63
CA LEU A 152 -13.81 -13.13 20.51
C LEU A 152 -15.30 -13.29 20.89
N GLN A 153 -15.65 -14.38 21.60
CA GLN A 153 -17.02 -14.60 22.06
C GLN A 153 -17.48 -13.51 23.04
N TYR A 154 -16.64 -13.17 24.01
CA TYR A 154 -16.87 -12.08 24.96
C TYR A 154 -17.06 -10.72 24.26
N SER A 155 -16.40 -10.53 23.11
CA SER A 155 -16.49 -9.31 22.30
C SER A 155 -17.67 -9.29 21.31
N GLY A 156 -18.54 -10.29 21.37
CA GLY A 156 -19.80 -10.35 20.62
C GLY A 156 -19.74 -11.06 19.26
N TYR A 157 -18.67 -11.79 18.94
CA TYR A 157 -18.58 -12.55 17.69
C TYR A 157 -19.22 -13.95 17.80
N ASP A 158 -20.02 -14.31 16.81
CA ASP A 158 -20.71 -15.59 16.76
C ASP A 158 -19.76 -16.79 16.48
N ARG A 159 -20.32 -18.01 16.49
CA ARG A 159 -19.55 -19.24 16.26
C ARG A 159 -19.05 -19.38 14.81
N LYS A 160 -19.78 -18.86 13.82
CA LYS A 160 -19.41 -18.94 12.40
C LYS A 160 -18.21 -18.03 12.12
N PHE A 161 -18.28 -16.77 12.52
CA PHE A 161 -17.20 -15.81 12.34
C PHE A 161 -15.91 -16.25 13.03
N ARG A 162 -16.01 -16.78 14.27
CA ARG A 162 -14.85 -17.34 14.98
C ARG A 162 -14.22 -18.52 14.24
N LYS A 163 -15.03 -19.42 13.67
CA LYS A 163 -14.54 -20.53 12.85
C LYS A 163 -13.80 -20.03 11.60
N GLU A 164 -14.37 -19.06 10.88
CA GLU A 164 -13.75 -18.45 9.69
C GLU A 164 -12.38 -17.85 10.01
N VAL A 165 -12.27 -17.08 11.10
CA VAL A 165 -11.01 -16.48 11.57
C VAL A 165 -9.93 -17.53 11.84
N VAL A 166 -10.26 -18.61 12.56
CA VAL A 166 -9.32 -19.71 12.84
C VAL A 166 -8.93 -20.47 11.58
N GLN A 167 -9.88 -20.79 10.70
CA GLN A 167 -9.60 -21.49 9.46
C GLN A 167 -8.66 -20.68 8.54
N SER A 168 -8.88 -19.36 8.41
CA SER A 168 -7.98 -18.49 7.66
C SER A 168 -6.58 -18.40 8.27
N ALA A 169 -6.48 -18.34 9.60
CA ALA A 169 -5.18 -18.28 10.29
C ALA A 169 -4.41 -19.60 10.20
N LEU A 170 -5.08 -20.75 10.33
CA LEU A 170 -4.47 -22.07 10.17
C LEU A 170 -4.02 -22.34 8.73
N ALA A 171 -4.81 -21.94 7.73
CA ALA A 171 -4.39 -22.06 6.32
C ALA A 171 -3.10 -21.26 6.05
N ALA A 172 -3.05 -20.00 6.48
CA ALA A 172 -1.85 -19.17 6.36
C ALA A 172 -0.66 -19.72 7.17
N TYR A 173 -0.89 -20.28 8.35
CA TYR A 173 0.15 -20.90 9.16
C TYR A 173 0.72 -22.17 8.49
N ASN A 174 -0.14 -23.05 7.96
CA ASN A 174 0.29 -24.27 7.28
C ASN A 174 1.12 -23.93 6.03
N GLN A 175 0.68 -22.98 5.21
CA GLN A 175 1.46 -22.47 4.09
C GLN A 175 2.85 -21.96 4.52
N LEU A 176 2.94 -21.21 5.64
CA LEU A 176 4.24 -20.75 6.17
C LEU A 176 5.11 -21.90 6.70
N VAL A 177 4.51 -22.95 7.29
CA VAL A 177 5.23 -24.15 7.74
C VAL A 177 5.75 -24.96 6.55
N GLU A 178 4.93 -25.14 5.51
CA GLU A 178 5.29 -25.81 4.25
C GLU A 178 6.38 -25.05 3.49
N LEU A 179 6.32 -23.71 3.46
CA LEU A 179 7.37 -22.87 2.89
C LEU A 179 8.69 -23.00 3.66
N ASP A 180 8.66 -23.01 5.00
CA ASP A 180 9.87 -23.22 5.81
C ASP A 180 10.42 -24.65 5.71
N ALA A 181 9.57 -25.66 5.52
CA ALA A 181 10.00 -27.06 5.33
C ALA A 181 10.71 -27.28 3.99
N ASN A 182 10.32 -26.53 2.96
CA ASN A 182 10.87 -26.62 1.60
C ASN A 182 12.01 -25.63 1.32
N ALA A 183 12.41 -24.80 2.29
CA ALA A 183 13.39 -23.76 2.07
C ALA A 183 14.81 -24.14 2.55
N MET A 184 15.81 -23.84 1.72
CA MET A 184 17.23 -24.02 2.03
C MET A 184 17.65 -23.30 3.35
N PRO A 185 18.65 -23.81 4.09
CA PRO A 185 19.07 -23.26 5.38
C PRO A 185 19.52 -21.77 5.32
N GLY A 186 18.58 -20.85 5.52
CA GLY A 186 18.84 -19.40 5.43
C GLY A 186 17.68 -18.52 4.90
N SER A 187 16.51 -19.10 4.64
CA SER A 187 15.31 -18.39 4.17
C SER A 187 14.73 -17.39 5.18
N ARG A 188 13.75 -16.59 4.73
CA ARG A 188 13.47 -15.26 5.30
C ARG A 188 12.73 -15.26 6.66
N ILE A 189 12.07 -16.34 7.08
CA ILE A 189 11.23 -16.33 8.29
C ILE A 189 12.07 -16.25 9.58
N LYS A 190 13.23 -16.94 9.65
CA LYS A 190 14.20 -16.76 10.76
C LYS A 190 14.81 -15.34 10.84
N ARG A 191 14.69 -14.49 9.80
CA ARG A 191 15.32 -13.16 9.77
C ARG A 191 14.56 -12.10 10.57
N ARG A 192 13.25 -12.28 10.85
CA ARG A 192 12.51 -11.36 11.74
C ARG A 192 13.03 -11.50 13.17
N TYR A 193 13.20 -12.72 13.64
CA TYR A 193 13.65 -13.02 15.01
C TYR A 193 15.15 -12.75 15.24
N MET A 194 16.01 -12.98 14.23
CA MET A 194 17.46 -12.78 14.36
C MET A 194 17.94 -11.33 14.15
N ARG A 195 17.08 -10.41 13.69
CA ARG A 195 17.46 -8.99 13.52
C ARG A 195 17.47 -8.23 14.84
N GLU A 196 16.53 -8.50 15.75
CA GLU A 196 16.47 -7.83 17.05
C GLU A 196 17.58 -8.30 18.01
N ILE A 197 17.97 -9.58 17.96
CA ILE A 197 19.06 -10.13 18.79
C ILE A 197 20.46 -9.74 18.25
N LYS A 198 20.62 -9.46 16.95
CA LYS A 198 21.92 -9.04 16.38
C LYS A 198 22.31 -7.59 16.71
N ALA A 199 21.40 -6.79 17.28
CA ALA A 199 21.73 -5.46 17.80
C ALA A 199 22.68 -5.48 19.01
N THR A 200 22.86 -6.63 19.68
CA THR A 200 23.69 -6.78 20.89
C THR A 200 25.02 -7.53 20.65
N ARG A 201 25.44 -7.73 19.39
CA ARG A 201 26.75 -8.34 19.03
C ARG A 201 27.59 -7.44 18.12
N LEU A 202 27.69 -6.17 18.47
CA LEU A 202 28.51 -5.16 17.78
C LEU A 202 29.73 -4.69 18.60
N LEU A 203 30.13 -5.45 19.63
CA LEU A 203 31.30 -5.17 20.49
C LEU A 203 32.21 -6.41 20.68
N SER A 204 32.57 -7.09 19.59
CA SER A 204 33.59 -8.16 19.63
C SER A 204 34.34 -8.38 18.30
N ASN A 205 34.44 -7.35 17.45
CA ASN A 205 35.24 -7.35 16.21
C ASN A 205 36.02 -6.02 16.07
N LEU A 206 36.86 -5.73 17.05
CA LEU A 206 38.13 -5.05 16.83
C LEU A 206 39.23 -6.07 17.16
N GLU A 207 40.31 -6.05 16.39
CA GLU A 207 41.42 -7.04 16.40
C GLU A 207 41.16 -8.42 15.74
N GLN A 208 41.17 -8.42 14.40
CA GLN A 208 41.95 -9.40 13.65
C GLN A 208 42.66 -8.73 12.45
N PRO A 209 43.98 -8.84 12.30
CA PRO A 209 44.66 -8.60 11.04
C PRO A 209 44.48 -9.77 10.05
N LEU A 210 44.81 -9.51 8.79
CA LEU A 210 44.37 -10.25 7.59
C LEU A 210 44.87 -11.71 7.46
N LYS A 211 44.06 -12.50 6.75
CA LYS A 211 44.39 -13.86 6.25
C LYS A 211 45.57 -13.85 5.27
N PRO A 212 46.23 -15.02 5.14
CA PRO A 212 46.58 -15.56 3.83
C PRO A 212 45.92 -16.93 3.57
N CYS A 213 45.98 -17.38 2.31
CA CYS A 213 45.39 -18.59 1.73
C CYS A 213 46.35 -19.12 0.64
N PRO A 214 46.16 -20.28 0.00
CA PRO A 214 46.01 -21.67 0.48
C PRO A 214 47.15 -22.60 -0.04
N LYS A 215 47.20 -23.88 0.38
CA LYS A 215 47.87 -24.97 -0.40
C LYS A 215 47.17 -26.34 -0.30
N ASN A 216 47.33 -27.12 -1.38
CA ASN A 216 46.72 -28.42 -1.73
C ASN A 216 47.00 -29.59 -0.77
N GLN A 217 46.12 -30.63 -0.78
CA GLN A 217 46.42 -32.07 -1.06
C GLN A 217 45.18 -32.98 -0.78
N THR A 218 44.52 -33.59 -1.79
CA THR A 218 44.69 -34.93 -2.45
C THR A 218 43.86 -36.09 -1.87
N LEU A 219 43.36 -36.96 -2.76
CA LEU A 219 42.50 -38.13 -2.48
C LEU A 219 43.29 -39.37 -2.02
N SER A 220 42.64 -40.25 -1.24
CA SER A 220 42.65 -41.74 -1.39
C SER A 220 41.80 -42.39 -0.27
N ASN A 221 41.24 -43.61 -0.27
CA ASN A 221 40.62 -44.57 -1.20
C ASN A 221 40.68 -45.96 -0.50
N ARG A 222 39.57 -46.73 -0.44
CA ARG A 222 39.45 -48.13 0.06
C ARG A 222 39.75 -48.33 1.58
N GLY A 223 39.18 -49.28 2.32
CA GLY A 223 38.22 -50.37 2.05
C GLY A 223 37.82 -50.99 3.42
N ASP A 224 37.04 -52.08 3.58
CA ASP A 224 36.25 -52.94 2.70
C ASP A 224 35.14 -53.64 3.55
N ALA A 225 34.41 -54.64 3.02
CA ALA A 225 33.27 -55.33 3.69
C ALA A 225 33.57 -56.81 4.03
N PRO A 226 32.69 -57.52 4.78
CA PRO A 226 31.72 -58.36 4.05
C PRO A 226 30.31 -58.52 4.66
N MET A 227 29.40 -58.96 3.78
CA MET A 227 27.99 -59.32 3.94
C MET A 227 27.63 -60.23 5.13
N LEU A 228 26.41 -60.08 5.66
CA LEU A 228 25.30 -61.05 5.45
C LEU A 228 24.00 -60.63 6.17
N THR A 229 23.01 -60.10 5.43
CA THR A 229 21.55 -60.37 5.52
C THR A 229 20.80 -59.46 4.55
N ALA A 230 20.64 -59.90 3.30
CA ALA A 230 19.88 -59.14 2.29
C ALA A 230 19.04 -60.10 1.42
N PHE A 231 17.82 -60.42 1.88
CA PHE A 231 16.84 -61.13 1.04
C PHE A 231 15.36 -60.74 1.27
N SER A 232 15.02 -59.91 2.26
CA SER A 232 13.64 -59.44 2.49
C SER A 232 13.37 -57.96 2.17
N ALA A 233 14.39 -57.09 2.10
CA ALA A 233 14.20 -55.64 1.89
C ALA A 233 13.93 -55.23 0.43
N ARG A 234 14.46 -55.99 -0.54
CA ARG A 234 14.54 -55.56 -1.97
C ARG A 234 13.22 -55.49 -2.75
N LEU A 235 12.09 -55.87 -2.17
CA LEU A 235 10.78 -55.69 -2.81
C LEU A 235 10.03 -54.42 -2.36
N MET A 236 10.41 -53.78 -1.25
CA MET A 236 9.70 -52.60 -0.71
C MET A 236 10.40 -51.28 -1.04
N GLU A 237 11.71 -51.31 -1.33
CA GLU A 237 12.52 -50.09 -1.51
C GLU A 237 12.46 -49.49 -2.92
N ARG A 238 12.04 -50.24 -3.94
CA ARG A 238 11.91 -49.71 -5.32
C ARG A 238 10.71 -48.77 -5.45
N ASP A 239 9.53 -49.25 -5.08
CA ASP A 239 8.27 -48.52 -5.25
C ASP A 239 8.22 -47.23 -4.40
N HIS A 240 8.93 -47.17 -3.26
CA HIS A 240 9.00 -45.97 -2.43
C HIS A 240 10.11 -44.98 -2.80
N ALA A 241 11.15 -45.40 -3.52
CA ALA A 241 12.22 -44.52 -3.98
C ALA A 241 11.80 -43.75 -5.23
N GLU A 242 11.24 -44.43 -6.23
CA GLU A 242 10.78 -43.82 -7.49
C GLU A 242 9.65 -42.81 -7.20
N VAL A 243 8.64 -43.16 -6.38
CA VAL A 243 7.55 -42.24 -5.99
C VAL A 243 8.04 -41.03 -5.17
N ARG A 244 9.14 -41.15 -4.40
CA ARG A 244 9.68 -40.03 -3.60
C ARG A 244 10.48 -39.02 -4.42
N ASP A 245 11.20 -39.47 -5.45
CA ASP A 245 11.89 -38.54 -6.36
C ASP A 245 10.89 -37.89 -7.32
N GLU A 246 9.90 -38.64 -7.83
CA GLU A 246 8.83 -38.07 -8.67
C GLU A 246 8.05 -36.97 -7.91
N THR A 247 7.54 -37.24 -6.70
CA THR A 247 6.77 -36.22 -5.94
C THR A 247 7.60 -35.02 -5.46
N LYS A 248 8.92 -35.18 -5.28
CA LYS A 248 9.82 -34.03 -5.02
C LYS A 248 10.07 -33.20 -6.26
N VAL A 249 10.28 -33.83 -7.41
CA VAL A 249 10.49 -33.13 -8.68
C VAL A 249 9.21 -32.39 -9.09
N ASP A 250 8.03 -32.99 -8.89
CA ASP A 250 6.73 -32.36 -9.14
C ASP A 250 6.55 -31.12 -8.25
N SER A 251 6.61 -31.27 -6.93
CA SER A 251 6.35 -30.16 -5.98
C SER A 251 7.42 -29.05 -5.96
N THR A 252 8.59 -29.28 -6.56
CA THR A 252 9.59 -28.24 -6.80
C THR A 252 9.27 -27.48 -8.09
N LYS A 253 8.91 -28.20 -9.17
CA LYS A 253 8.44 -27.60 -10.42
C LYS A 253 7.20 -26.75 -10.19
N GLU A 254 6.16 -27.28 -9.52
CA GLU A 254 4.93 -26.54 -9.22
C GLU A 254 5.19 -25.17 -8.56
N LYS A 255 6.22 -25.06 -7.70
CA LYS A 255 6.59 -23.80 -7.02
C LYS A 255 7.47 -22.88 -7.85
N GLU A 256 8.30 -23.43 -8.73
CA GLU A 256 9.00 -22.63 -9.74
C GLU A 256 8.00 -22.11 -10.77
N ASP A 257 7.08 -22.96 -11.24
CA ASP A 257 5.96 -22.65 -12.12
C ASP A 257 5.02 -21.58 -11.51
N GLU A 258 4.64 -21.67 -10.23
CA GLU A 258 3.82 -20.66 -9.53
C GLU A 258 4.53 -19.29 -9.45
N ASN A 259 5.82 -19.25 -9.09
CA ASN A 259 6.57 -17.98 -9.03
C ASN A 259 6.79 -17.41 -10.43
N GLU A 260 7.08 -18.25 -11.42
CA GLU A 260 7.14 -17.83 -12.82
C GLU A 260 5.76 -17.39 -13.33
N GLU A 261 4.64 -17.96 -12.87
CA GLU A 261 3.29 -17.53 -13.23
C GLU A 261 2.94 -16.17 -12.61
N GLU A 262 3.34 -15.90 -11.37
CA GLU A 262 3.18 -14.58 -10.74
C GLU A 262 4.06 -13.52 -11.43
N LEU A 263 5.32 -13.85 -11.77
CA LEU A 263 6.17 -12.98 -12.60
C LEU A 263 5.61 -12.76 -14.00
N ARG A 264 5.14 -13.82 -14.69
CA ARG A 264 4.51 -13.72 -16.01
C ARG A 264 3.28 -12.82 -15.97
N LYS A 265 2.39 -12.96 -14.98
CA LYS A 265 1.23 -12.08 -14.77
C LYS A 265 1.64 -10.63 -14.55
N GLU A 266 2.68 -10.37 -13.76
CA GLU A 266 3.15 -9.00 -13.53
C GLU A 266 3.78 -8.39 -14.81
N GLU A 267 4.56 -9.17 -15.56
CA GLU A 267 5.10 -8.74 -16.85
C GLU A 267 3.98 -8.47 -17.86
N GLU A 268 2.94 -9.32 -17.93
CA GLU A 268 1.75 -9.11 -18.75
C GLU A 268 0.98 -7.84 -18.36
N GLU A 269 0.77 -7.59 -17.06
CA GLU A 269 0.14 -6.35 -16.57
C GLU A 269 0.94 -5.10 -16.98
N VAL A 270 2.28 -5.16 -16.92
CA VAL A 270 3.16 -4.06 -17.31
C VAL A 270 3.14 -3.84 -18.83
N GLN A 271 3.21 -4.91 -19.62
CA GLN A 271 3.12 -4.81 -21.09
C GLN A 271 1.77 -4.28 -21.54
N GLN A 272 0.67 -4.72 -20.92
CA GLN A 272 -0.66 -4.20 -21.17
C GLN A 272 -0.78 -2.72 -20.80
N ALA A 273 -0.24 -2.30 -19.64
CA ALA A 273 -0.23 -0.90 -19.23
C ALA A 273 0.61 0.01 -20.16
N LEU A 274 1.75 -0.49 -20.68
CA LEU A 274 2.57 0.23 -21.66
C LEU A 274 1.86 0.34 -23.00
N LYS A 275 1.23 -0.74 -23.47
CA LYS A 275 0.45 -0.76 -24.71
C LYS A 275 -0.73 0.22 -24.64
N GLU A 276 -1.50 0.20 -23.55
CA GLU A 276 -2.58 1.17 -23.32
C GLU A 276 -2.06 2.62 -23.29
N ALA A 277 -0.92 2.87 -22.62
CA ALA A 277 -0.32 4.21 -22.60
C ALA A 277 0.11 4.66 -24.01
N GLN A 278 0.72 3.76 -24.80
CA GLN A 278 1.15 4.04 -26.16
C GLN A 278 -0.04 4.31 -27.09
N GLU A 279 -1.05 3.44 -27.10
CA GLU A 279 -2.27 3.64 -27.90
C GLU A 279 -2.96 4.97 -27.57
N LEU A 280 -2.92 5.42 -26.32
CA LEU A 280 -3.48 6.71 -25.90
C LEU A 280 -2.63 7.90 -26.35
N VAL A 281 -1.30 7.78 -26.38
CA VAL A 281 -0.41 8.81 -26.96
C VAL A 281 -0.62 8.88 -28.48
N ASP A 282 -0.65 7.75 -29.16
CA ASP A 282 -0.84 7.65 -30.61
C ASP A 282 -2.19 8.23 -31.04
N GLN A 283 -3.27 7.93 -30.32
CA GLN A 283 -4.59 8.51 -30.57
C GLN A 283 -4.61 10.04 -30.40
N LYS A 284 -3.91 10.59 -29.39
CA LYS A 284 -3.80 12.05 -29.18
C LYS A 284 -3.02 12.71 -30.32
N LEU A 285 -1.89 12.13 -30.71
CA LEU A 285 -1.02 12.67 -31.77
C LEU A 285 -1.69 12.57 -33.15
N ALA A 286 -2.29 11.43 -33.49
CA ALA A 286 -3.02 11.26 -34.75
C ALA A 286 -4.24 12.21 -34.86
N LEU A 287 -4.92 12.52 -33.75
CA LEU A 287 -5.97 13.54 -33.73
C LEU A 287 -5.40 14.95 -33.90
N ARG A 288 -4.27 15.25 -33.25
CA ARG A 288 -3.55 16.52 -33.36
C ARG A 288 -3.11 16.79 -34.80
N ASP A 289 -2.49 15.82 -35.45
CA ASP A 289 -1.97 15.98 -36.81
C ASP A 289 -3.11 16.24 -37.81
N LYS A 290 -4.23 15.50 -37.71
CA LYS A 290 -5.43 15.74 -38.52
C LYS A 290 -6.01 17.15 -38.30
N ASN A 291 -6.12 17.58 -37.05
CA ASN A 291 -6.66 18.89 -36.70
C ASN A 291 -5.76 20.04 -37.21
N LEU A 292 -4.44 19.92 -37.04
CA LEU A 292 -3.50 20.93 -37.53
C LEU A 292 -3.40 20.95 -39.07
N ALA A 293 -3.46 19.78 -39.72
CA ALA A 293 -3.45 19.70 -41.19
C ALA A 293 -4.67 20.39 -41.82
N ALA A 294 -5.87 20.24 -41.23
CA ALA A 294 -7.10 20.84 -41.72
C ALA A 294 -7.11 22.40 -41.71
N ILE A 295 -6.23 23.03 -40.94
CA ILE A 295 -6.06 24.49 -40.95
C ILE A 295 -5.29 24.95 -42.18
N VAL A 296 -4.33 24.14 -42.65
CA VAL A 296 -3.52 24.41 -43.84
C VAL A 296 -4.28 23.99 -45.11
N GLN A 297 -5.05 22.90 -45.02
CA GLN A 297 -5.82 22.30 -46.11
C GLN A 297 -7.29 22.11 -45.69
N PRO A 298 -8.08 23.19 -45.58
CA PRO A 298 -9.51 23.10 -45.30
C PRO A 298 -10.24 22.42 -46.49
N PRO A 299 -11.37 21.72 -46.26
CA PRO A 299 -12.11 21.08 -47.33
C PRO A 299 -12.63 22.07 -48.37
N GLU A 300 -12.40 21.78 -49.65
CA GLU A 300 -12.94 22.56 -50.78
C GLU A 300 -14.48 22.50 -50.86
N GLU A 301 -15.10 23.41 -51.61
CA GLU A 301 -16.55 23.38 -51.87
C GLU A 301 -17.05 22.04 -52.45
N SER A 302 -16.17 21.34 -53.20
CA SER A 302 -16.41 20.01 -53.76
C SER A 302 -16.74 18.96 -52.70
N TYR A 303 -16.13 19.03 -51.51
CA TYR A 303 -16.38 18.14 -50.37
C TYR A 303 -17.83 18.22 -49.84
N PHE A 304 -18.47 19.38 -49.97
CA PHE A 304 -19.83 19.62 -49.48
C PHE A 304 -20.91 19.15 -50.48
N LYS A 305 -20.54 18.82 -51.72
CA LYS A 305 -21.46 18.38 -52.76
C LYS A 305 -22.02 16.98 -52.43
N GLY A 306 -23.35 16.88 -52.33
CA GLY A 306 -24.05 15.63 -52.01
C GLY A 306 -24.20 15.34 -50.51
N LYS A 307 -23.60 16.15 -49.62
CA LYS A 307 -23.86 16.08 -48.17
C LYS A 307 -25.21 16.69 -47.82
N ASP A 308 -25.84 16.18 -46.75
CA ASP A 308 -27.19 16.55 -46.38
C ASP A 308 -27.23 17.89 -45.61
N SER A 309 -27.82 18.91 -46.26
CA SER A 309 -28.02 20.25 -45.70
C SER A 309 -29.42 20.44 -45.08
N SER A 310 -30.21 19.37 -44.90
CA SER A 310 -31.59 19.49 -44.43
C SER A 310 -31.64 19.92 -42.96
N VAL A 311 -32.57 20.83 -42.65
CA VAL A 311 -32.81 21.31 -41.27
C VAL A 311 -33.06 20.12 -40.33
N LYS A 312 -33.81 19.10 -40.80
CA LYS A 312 -34.21 17.94 -40.01
C LYS A 312 -33.01 17.11 -39.52
N LYS A 313 -32.08 16.73 -40.40
CA LYS A 313 -30.93 15.90 -40.00
C LYS A 313 -29.89 16.70 -39.22
N ASN A 314 -29.57 17.92 -39.65
CA ASN A 314 -28.64 18.80 -38.94
C ASN A 314 -29.15 19.12 -37.52
N SER A 315 -30.44 19.48 -37.37
CA SER A 315 -31.05 19.69 -36.03
C SER A 315 -31.05 18.44 -35.15
N ALA A 316 -31.15 17.24 -35.74
CA ALA A 316 -31.07 15.98 -34.99
C ALA A 316 -29.65 15.71 -34.49
N PHE A 317 -28.63 15.96 -35.32
CA PHE A 317 -27.23 15.86 -34.94
C PHE A 317 -26.85 16.87 -33.83
N ILE A 318 -27.23 18.14 -34.00
CA ILE A 318 -27.02 19.20 -32.99
C ILE A 318 -27.66 18.84 -31.64
N LYS A 319 -28.82 18.16 -31.63
CA LYS A 319 -29.42 17.65 -30.38
C LYS A 319 -28.56 16.57 -29.71
N LYS A 320 -27.92 15.69 -30.48
CA LYS A 320 -27.01 14.65 -29.94
C LYS A 320 -25.73 15.24 -29.35
N LEU A 321 -25.22 16.35 -29.90
CA LEU A 321 -24.04 17.06 -29.34
C LEU A 321 -24.23 17.54 -27.89
N ARG A 322 -25.49 17.69 -27.43
CA ARG A 322 -25.82 18.04 -26.02
C ARG A 322 -25.69 16.87 -25.05
N THR A 323 -25.54 15.64 -25.54
CA THR A 323 -25.55 14.40 -24.77
C THR A 323 -24.56 13.37 -25.33
N ILE A 324 -23.38 13.82 -25.74
CA ILE A 324 -22.32 12.95 -26.27
C ILE A 324 -21.95 11.89 -25.23
N THR A 325 -21.90 10.64 -25.67
CA THR A 325 -21.42 9.50 -24.88
C THR A 325 -20.45 8.65 -25.68
N GLU A 326 -19.55 7.94 -25.01
CA GLU A 326 -18.54 7.09 -25.65
C GLU A 326 -19.18 6.01 -26.56
N ALA A 327 -20.32 5.46 -26.15
CA ALA A 327 -21.12 4.49 -26.91
C ALA A 327 -21.71 5.06 -28.23
N GLN A 328 -21.68 6.38 -28.43
CA GLN A 328 -22.17 7.04 -29.65
C GLN A 328 -21.05 7.39 -30.64
N ARG A 329 -19.77 7.18 -30.32
CA ARG A 329 -18.61 7.64 -31.11
C ARG A 329 -18.76 7.35 -32.60
N GLU A 330 -18.88 6.08 -32.98
CA GLU A 330 -19.01 5.65 -34.38
C GLU A 330 -20.26 6.21 -35.06
N SER A 331 -21.40 6.25 -34.35
CA SER A 331 -22.65 6.80 -34.90
C SER A 331 -22.56 8.31 -35.18
N LEU A 332 -21.88 9.06 -34.29
CA LEU A 332 -21.65 10.50 -34.49
C LEU A 332 -20.66 10.77 -35.62
N GLU A 333 -19.63 9.96 -35.78
CA GLU A 333 -18.68 10.04 -36.90
C GLU A 333 -19.37 9.77 -38.24
N GLN A 334 -20.16 8.69 -38.35
CA GLN A 334 -20.92 8.35 -39.55
C GLN A 334 -21.99 9.40 -39.90
N GLU A 335 -22.72 9.90 -38.90
CA GLU A 335 -23.70 10.97 -39.12
C GLU A 335 -23.02 12.27 -39.56
N PHE A 336 -21.94 12.68 -38.91
CA PHE A 336 -21.17 13.87 -39.28
C PHE A 336 -20.62 13.79 -40.72
N ALA A 337 -20.10 12.62 -41.11
CA ALA A 337 -19.57 12.40 -42.46
C ALA A 337 -20.64 12.62 -43.56
N GLY A 338 -21.92 12.41 -43.27
CA GLY A 338 -23.04 12.64 -44.18
C GLY A 338 -23.63 14.05 -44.19
N LEU A 339 -23.22 14.95 -43.30
CA LEU A 339 -23.88 16.23 -43.05
C LEU A 339 -23.10 17.46 -43.55
N ASN A 340 -23.85 18.49 -43.94
CA ASN A 340 -23.31 19.83 -44.19
C ASN A 340 -23.83 20.80 -43.11
N LEU A 341 -22.93 21.16 -42.20
CA LEU A 341 -23.17 22.02 -41.03
C LEU A 341 -22.75 23.48 -41.27
N SER A 342 -22.41 23.91 -42.49
CA SER A 342 -21.90 25.28 -42.74
C SER A 342 -22.86 26.40 -42.31
N ARG A 343 -24.15 26.11 -42.13
CA ARG A 343 -25.18 27.04 -41.63
C ARG A 343 -25.51 26.86 -40.14
N TYR A 344 -24.85 25.94 -39.46
CA TYR A 344 -25.21 25.44 -38.13
C TYR A 344 -24.02 25.37 -37.16
N VAL A 345 -22.84 25.89 -37.53
CA VAL A 345 -21.61 25.79 -36.72
C VAL A 345 -21.80 26.43 -35.34
N GLN A 346 -22.49 27.57 -35.27
CA GLN A 346 -22.72 28.28 -34.00
C GLN A 346 -23.70 27.52 -33.10
N GLU A 347 -24.74 26.89 -33.65
CA GLU A 347 -25.66 26.02 -32.92
C GLU A 347 -24.98 24.71 -32.46
N ALA A 348 -24.03 24.19 -33.25
CA ALA A 348 -23.20 23.05 -32.85
C ALA A 348 -22.27 23.41 -31.68
N VAL A 349 -21.60 24.57 -31.73
CA VAL A 349 -20.82 25.11 -30.60
C VAL A 349 -21.69 25.25 -29.35
N ALA A 350 -22.85 25.91 -29.47
CA ALA A 350 -23.78 26.10 -28.35
C ALA A 350 -24.26 24.76 -27.77
N ALA A 351 -24.58 23.79 -28.63
CA ALA A 351 -24.99 22.46 -28.21
C ALA A 351 -23.90 21.68 -27.46
N VAL A 352 -22.63 21.78 -27.89
CA VAL A 352 -21.50 21.20 -27.16
C VAL A 352 -21.37 21.86 -25.78
N ILE A 353 -21.33 23.20 -25.71
CA ILE A 353 -21.21 23.95 -24.45
C ILE A 353 -22.34 23.60 -23.47
N ASP A 354 -23.59 23.59 -23.94
CA ASP A 354 -24.78 23.23 -23.15
C ASP A 354 -24.75 21.76 -22.65
N GLY A 355 -24.01 20.88 -23.35
CA GLY A 355 -23.82 19.49 -22.96
C GLY A 355 -22.76 19.28 -21.88
N VAL A 356 -21.69 20.10 -21.84
CA VAL A 356 -20.55 19.91 -20.92
C VAL A 356 -20.95 19.76 -19.45
N PRO A 357 -21.90 20.53 -18.86
CA PRO A 357 -22.30 20.34 -17.46
C PRO A 357 -22.88 18.96 -17.12
N LYS A 358 -23.30 18.18 -18.12
CA LYS A 358 -23.88 16.84 -17.97
C LYS A 358 -22.99 15.72 -18.50
N LEU A 359 -21.86 16.07 -19.13
CA LEU A 359 -20.89 15.13 -19.68
C LEU A 359 -20.25 14.31 -18.54
N LYS A 360 -20.08 12.99 -18.72
CA LYS A 360 -19.34 12.18 -17.75
C LYS A 360 -17.85 12.18 -18.11
N LEU A 361 -16.98 11.94 -17.13
CA LEU A 361 -15.53 11.83 -17.38
C LEU A 361 -15.14 10.73 -18.37
N ALA A 362 -15.91 9.63 -18.46
CA ALA A 362 -15.64 8.59 -19.45
C ALA A 362 -15.83 9.12 -20.88
N ASP A 363 -16.84 9.97 -21.10
CA ASP A 363 -17.26 10.46 -22.40
C ASP A 363 -16.42 11.64 -22.93
N VAL A 364 -15.50 12.20 -22.12
CA VAL A 364 -14.70 13.39 -22.47
C VAL A 364 -13.83 13.16 -23.71
N ARG A 365 -13.30 11.96 -23.92
CA ARG A 365 -12.49 11.63 -25.12
C ARG A 365 -13.36 11.59 -26.38
N CYS A 366 -14.54 10.99 -26.33
CA CYS A 366 -15.51 11.08 -27.42
C CYS A 366 -15.92 12.53 -27.71
N ALA A 367 -16.14 13.36 -26.69
CA ALA A 367 -16.46 14.78 -26.88
C ALA A 367 -15.32 15.55 -27.57
N ALA A 368 -14.06 15.32 -27.16
CA ALA A 368 -12.88 15.91 -27.80
C ALA A 368 -12.70 15.43 -29.25
N HIS A 369 -12.91 14.13 -29.52
CA HIS A 369 -12.88 13.56 -30.87
C HIS A 369 -13.95 14.18 -31.78
N VAL A 370 -15.21 14.27 -31.34
CA VAL A 370 -16.30 14.89 -32.11
C VAL A 370 -16.04 16.38 -32.35
N CYS A 371 -15.47 17.11 -31.38
CA CYS A 371 -15.03 18.48 -31.59
C CYS A 371 -13.90 18.57 -32.65
N GLY A 372 -12.99 17.59 -32.68
CA GLY A 372 -11.97 17.46 -33.73
C GLY A 372 -12.57 17.24 -35.12
N LEU A 373 -13.54 16.34 -35.27
CA LEU A 373 -14.25 16.14 -36.53
C LEU A 373 -14.88 17.43 -37.06
N ILE A 374 -15.58 18.18 -36.19
CA ILE A 374 -16.19 19.46 -36.57
C ILE A 374 -15.11 20.49 -36.94
N HIS A 375 -14.05 20.61 -36.14
CA HIS A 375 -12.94 21.52 -36.41
C HIS A 375 -12.21 21.24 -37.74
N GLN A 376 -12.04 19.97 -38.12
CA GLN A 376 -11.41 19.56 -39.40
C GLN A 376 -12.18 20.02 -40.65
N VAL A 377 -13.44 20.45 -40.50
CA VAL A 377 -14.29 20.90 -41.61
C VAL A 377 -14.66 22.38 -41.49
N TYR A 378 -14.84 22.88 -40.26
CA TYR A 378 -15.36 24.23 -39.98
C TYR A 378 -14.38 25.01 -39.10
N GLY A 379 -13.51 25.82 -39.71
CA GLY A 379 -12.47 26.58 -39.02
C GLY A 379 -12.98 27.65 -38.05
N ASP A 380 -14.23 28.10 -38.19
CA ASP A 380 -14.90 29.06 -37.32
C ASP A 380 -15.49 28.42 -36.03
N PHE A 381 -15.40 27.10 -35.88
CA PHE A 381 -15.89 26.35 -34.71
C PHE A 381 -15.07 26.59 -33.42
N SER A 382 -13.73 26.59 -33.53
CA SER A 382 -12.84 26.44 -32.37
C SER A 382 -12.80 27.65 -31.44
N GLU A 383 -12.78 28.86 -31.99
CA GLU A 383 -12.62 30.08 -31.19
C GLU A 383 -13.88 30.42 -30.36
N PRO A 384 -15.12 30.30 -30.89
CA PRO A 384 -16.34 30.34 -30.08
C PRO A 384 -16.41 29.23 -29.03
N LEU A 385 -16.01 27.99 -29.35
CA LEU A 385 -15.97 26.89 -28.39
C LEU A 385 -15.01 27.19 -27.24
N LYS A 386 -13.78 27.64 -27.53
CA LYS A 386 -12.78 28.02 -26.52
C LYS A 386 -13.35 29.07 -25.56
N LYS A 387 -13.94 30.14 -26.11
CA LYS A 387 -14.57 31.21 -25.31
C LYS A 387 -15.70 30.70 -24.43
N GLY A 388 -16.53 29.80 -24.95
CA GLY A 388 -17.60 29.14 -24.20
C GLY A 388 -17.09 28.33 -23.02
N LEU A 389 -16.12 27.44 -23.25
CA LEU A 389 -15.52 26.59 -22.21
C LEU A 389 -14.80 27.42 -21.13
N VAL A 390 -14.07 28.47 -21.50
CA VAL A 390 -13.38 29.35 -20.54
C VAL A 390 -14.39 30.07 -19.64
N LYS A 391 -15.47 30.63 -20.20
CA LYS A 391 -16.56 31.25 -19.42
C LYS A 391 -17.25 30.31 -18.44
N MET A 392 -17.19 28.99 -18.64
CA MET A 392 -17.79 28.06 -17.68
C MET A 392 -17.17 28.16 -16.28
N PHE A 393 -15.91 28.61 -16.18
CA PHE A 393 -15.16 28.82 -14.94
C PHE A 393 -15.46 30.15 -14.24
N ASP A 394 -16.27 31.02 -14.84
CA ASP A 394 -16.76 32.23 -14.17
C ASP A 394 -17.41 31.83 -12.83
N GLY A 395 -17.07 32.55 -11.75
CA GLY A 395 -17.52 32.22 -10.39
C GLY A 395 -16.59 31.28 -9.59
N TYR A 396 -15.37 30.97 -10.04
CA TYR A 396 -14.42 30.15 -9.28
C TYR A 396 -14.08 30.71 -7.88
N GLY A 397 -14.24 32.02 -7.66
CA GLY A 397 -13.98 32.71 -6.38
C GLY A 397 -15.19 32.79 -5.43
N GLY A 398 -16.28 32.06 -5.70
CA GLY A 398 -17.48 32.05 -4.86
C GLY A 398 -17.29 31.44 -3.46
N LYS A 399 -18.36 31.47 -2.66
CA LYS A 399 -18.41 30.78 -1.35
C LYS A 399 -18.34 29.26 -1.53
N ASP A 400 -17.95 28.53 -0.48
CA ASP A 400 -17.75 27.07 -0.56
C ASP A 400 -18.96 26.28 -1.09
N GLU A 401 -20.20 26.72 -0.81
CA GLU A 401 -21.42 26.12 -1.36
C GLU A 401 -21.54 26.32 -2.89
N GLU A 402 -21.20 27.51 -3.37
CA GLU A 402 -21.16 27.85 -4.81
C GLU A 402 -20.00 27.13 -5.51
N LYS A 403 -18.83 27.05 -4.86
CA LYS A 403 -17.71 26.24 -5.33
C LYS A 403 -18.12 24.78 -5.48
N LEU A 404 -18.76 24.21 -4.46
CA LEU A 404 -19.19 22.81 -4.42
C LEU A 404 -20.19 22.47 -5.53
N ALA A 405 -21.16 23.36 -5.79
CA ALA A 405 -22.08 23.23 -6.92
C ALA A 405 -21.36 23.21 -8.29
N ASN A 406 -20.23 23.91 -8.40
CA ASN A 406 -19.43 23.96 -9.63
C ASN A 406 -18.43 22.80 -9.81
N VAL A 407 -18.10 22.03 -8.76
CA VAL A 407 -17.05 20.98 -8.81
C VAL A 407 -17.25 20.00 -9.97
N SER A 408 -18.44 19.42 -10.13
CA SER A 408 -18.72 18.45 -11.19
C SER A 408 -18.54 19.04 -12.59
N LYS A 409 -19.01 20.28 -12.80
CA LYS A 409 -18.88 21.03 -14.06
C LYS A 409 -17.41 21.32 -14.38
N TYR A 410 -16.69 21.97 -13.46
CA TYR A 410 -15.28 22.35 -13.66
C TYR A 410 -14.38 21.14 -13.90
N ARG A 411 -14.66 20.00 -13.22
CA ARG A 411 -13.93 18.75 -13.36
C ARG A 411 -13.96 18.18 -14.78
N VAL A 412 -15.09 18.28 -15.48
CA VAL A 412 -15.20 17.80 -16.87
C VAL A 412 -14.79 18.88 -17.88
N THR A 413 -15.12 20.15 -17.64
CA THR A 413 -14.67 21.27 -18.50
C THR A 413 -13.15 21.38 -18.55
N LEU A 414 -12.44 21.27 -17.41
CA LEU A 414 -10.98 21.45 -17.37
C LEU A 414 -10.25 20.31 -18.09
N ARG A 415 -10.74 19.07 -17.93
CA ARG A 415 -10.22 17.92 -18.67
C ARG A 415 -10.50 18.06 -20.18
N LEU A 416 -11.72 18.43 -20.57
CA LEU A 416 -12.06 18.65 -21.98
C LEU A 416 -11.20 19.75 -22.61
N LEU A 417 -10.96 20.85 -21.88
CA LEU A 417 -10.06 21.92 -22.32
C LEU A 417 -8.64 21.39 -22.59
N GLY A 418 -8.10 20.57 -21.69
CA GLY A 418 -6.80 19.91 -21.88
C GLY A 418 -6.76 19.01 -23.12
N GLU A 419 -7.74 18.11 -23.27
CA GLU A 419 -7.81 17.17 -24.41
C GLU A 419 -7.96 17.92 -25.75
N LEU A 420 -8.68 19.05 -25.79
CA LEU A 420 -8.82 19.91 -27.00
C LEU A 420 -7.55 20.70 -27.34
N ILE A 421 -6.76 21.12 -26.35
CA ILE A 421 -5.45 21.78 -26.57
C ILE A 421 -4.43 20.76 -27.11
N ILE A 422 -4.31 19.59 -26.47
CA ILE A 422 -3.37 18.53 -26.87
C ILE A 422 -3.77 17.99 -28.24
N GLY A 423 -5.05 17.70 -28.45
CA GLY A 423 -5.60 17.31 -29.74
C GLY A 423 -5.59 18.40 -30.81
N GLY A 424 -5.08 19.60 -30.56
CA GLY A 424 -4.87 20.63 -31.59
C GLY A 424 -6.11 21.35 -32.10
N VAL A 425 -7.30 21.11 -31.52
CA VAL A 425 -8.54 21.85 -31.86
C VAL A 425 -8.40 23.35 -31.58
N PHE A 426 -7.57 23.70 -30.58
CA PHE A 426 -7.09 25.07 -30.37
C PHE A 426 -5.64 25.17 -30.87
N PRO A 427 -5.41 25.62 -32.12
CA PRO A 427 -4.10 25.47 -32.78
C PRO A 427 -2.99 26.35 -32.20
N LYS A 428 -3.34 27.48 -31.59
CA LYS A 428 -2.40 28.34 -30.87
C LYS A 428 -2.05 27.72 -29.52
N LEU A 429 -1.15 26.73 -29.55
CA LEU A 429 -0.76 25.93 -28.39
C LEU A 429 -0.37 26.78 -27.17
N SER A 430 0.52 27.76 -27.34
CA SER A 430 0.96 28.65 -26.25
C SER A 430 -0.18 29.47 -25.64
N GLU A 431 -1.14 29.92 -26.45
CA GLU A 431 -2.34 30.61 -25.98
C GLU A 431 -3.28 29.66 -25.21
N GLY A 432 -3.36 28.40 -25.65
CA GLY A 432 -4.09 27.32 -24.96
C GLY A 432 -3.49 27.00 -23.59
N ILE A 433 -2.18 26.71 -23.54
CA ILE A 433 -1.42 26.46 -22.30
C ILE A 433 -1.56 27.63 -21.34
N LYS A 434 -1.35 28.87 -21.79
CA LYS A 434 -1.49 30.07 -20.95
C LYS A 434 -2.90 30.23 -20.39
N THR A 435 -3.94 29.95 -21.19
CA THR A 435 -5.33 29.97 -20.72
C THR A 435 -5.56 28.93 -19.62
N LEU A 436 -5.11 27.69 -19.84
CA LEU A 436 -5.26 26.59 -18.90
C LEU A 436 -4.50 26.83 -17.59
N SER A 437 -3.24 27.26 -17.68
CA SER A 437 -2.39 27.63 -16.53
C SER A 437 -2.98 28.80 -15.73
N THR A 438 -3.61 29.77 -16.40
CA THR A 438 -4.32 30.87 -15.72
C THR A 438 -5.54 30.36 -14.94
N ILE A 439 -6.36 29.49 -15.54
CA ILE A 439 -7.52 28.88 -14.87
C ILE A 439 -7.06 28.05 -13.67
N LEU A 440 -6.05 27.20 -13.83
CA LEU A 440 -5.52 26.36 -12.76
C LEU A 440 -4.95 27.20 -11.62
N SER A 441 -4.13 28.22 -11.93
CA SER A 441 -3.60 29.17 -10.94
C SER A 441 -4.70 29.90 -10.17
N ASN A 442 -5.77 30.34 -10.85
CA ASN A 442 -6.92 30.99 -10.21
C ASN A 442 -7.65 30.06 -9.24
N MET A 443 -7.88 28.80 -9.63
CA MET A 443 -8.51 27.78 -8.78
C MET A 443 -7.63 27.40 -7.58
N VAL A 444 -6.31 27.25 -7.78
CA VAL A 444 -5.35 27.00 -6.70
C VAL A 444 -5.30 28.20 -5.73
N ASN A 445 -5.42 29.43 -6.23
CA ASN A 445 -5.33 30.61 -5.40
C ASN A 445 -6.59 30.92 -4.58
N CYS A 446 -7.79 30.56 -5.05
CA CYS A 446 -9.04 30.80 -4.32
C CYS A 446 -9.41 29.70 -3.29
N ASP A 447 -8.62 28.62 -3.21
CA ASP A 447 -9.01 27.37 -2.54
C ASP A 447 -7.99 26.89 -1.49
N LYS A 448 -7.38 27.85 -0.77
CA LYS A 448 -6.29 27.64 0.20
C LYS A 448 -6.71 27.16 1.59
N GLU A 449 -8.01 27.20 1.90
CA GLU A 449 -8.53 26.85 3.22
C GLU A 449 -9.39 25.59 3.18
N SER A 450 -10.56 25.68 2.54
CA SER A 450 -11.55 24.59 2.46
C SER A 450 -11.21 23.49 1.46
N HIS A 451 -10.38 23.77 0.45
CA HIS A 451 -9.93 22.82 -0.57
C HIS A 451 -11.08 22.12 -1.33
N VAL A 452 -12.14 22.87 -1.67
CA VAL A 452 -13.35 22.35 -2.33
C VAL A 452 -13.05 21.81 -3.72
N TYR A 453 -12.09 22.41 -4.42
CA TYR A 453 -11.71 22.02 -5.78
C TYR A 453 -10.69 20.87 -5.85
N VAL A 454 -10.30 20.24 -4.74
CA VAL A 454 -9.33 19.14 -4.73
C VAL A 454 -9.69 18.02 -5.71
N GLN A 455 -10.99 17.75 -5.90
CA GLN A 455 -11.47 16.76 -6.87
C GLN A 455 -11.38 17.22 -8.34
N VAL A 456 -11.39 18.52 -8.61
CA VAL A 456 -11.11 19.08 -9.94
C VAL A 456 -9.62 18.97 -10.23
N ILE A 457 -8.78 19.47 -9.31
CA ILE A 457 -7.31 19.47 -9.43
C ILE A 457 -6.79 18.04 -9.61
N SER A 458 -7.20 17.10 -8.74
CA SER A 458 -6.79 15.69 -8.81
C SER A 458 -7.32 14.97 -10.06
N SER A 459 -8.45 15.40 -10.62
CA SER A 459 -8.99 14.84 -11.86
C SER A 459 -8.22 15.34 -13.08
N PHE A 460 -7.84 16.60 -13.10
CA PHE A 460 -7.01 17.16 -14.17
C PHE A 460 -5.58 16.58 -14.12
N ALA A 461 -4.96 16.53 -12.93
CA ALA A 461 -3.65 15.89 -12.72
C ALA A 461 -3.63 14.43 -13.21
N ARG A 462 -4.66 13.62 -12.89
CA ARG A 462 -4.75 12.21 -13.30
C ARG A 462 -4.90 12.01 -14.81
N HIS A 463 -5.57 12.91 -15.53
CA HIS A 463 -5.95 12.67 -16.93
C HIS A 463 -5.13 13.47 -17.94
N CYS A 464 -4.54 14.59 -17.52
CA CYS A 464 -3.81 15.54 -18.35
C CYS A 464 -2.49 16.00 -17.70
N GLY A 465 -2.19 15.58 -16.46
CA GLY A 465 -1.00 16.05 -15.73
C GLY A 465 0.32 15.58 -16.34
N GLU A 466 0.37 14.36 -16.89
CA GLU A 466 1.54 13.88 -17.64
C GLU A 466 1.83 14.75 -18.87
N ASP A 467 0.78 15.17 -19.60
CA ASP A 467 0.93 16.04 -20.79
C ASP A 467 1.29 17.49 -20.41
N PHE A 468 0.64 18.05 -19.39
CA PHE A 468 0.71 19.48 -19.06
C PHE A 468 1.67 19.84 -17.93
N ALA A 469 2.16 18.88 -17.15
CA ALA A 469 3.04 19.09 -16.00
C ALA A 469 4.23 18.13 -15.95
N GLY A 470 4.36 17.21 -16.91
CA GLY A 470 5.57 16.43 -17.15
C GLY A 470 5.92 15.35 -16.12
N PHE A 471 5.26 15.36 -14.96
CA PHE A 471 5.46 14.39 -13.90
C PHE A 471 5.03 12.98 -14.32
N THR A 472 5.53 11.99 -13.60
CA THR A 472 5.17 10.58 -13.76
C THR A 472 4.56 10.11 -12.45
N THR A 473 3.40 9.44 -12.52
CA THR A 473 2.69 9.03 -11.30
C THR A 473 3.50 8.01 -10.51
N ARG A 474 3.26 7.92 -9.19
CA ARG A 474 3.94 6.96 -8.31
C ARG A 474 3.83 5.52 -8.84
N LYS A 475 2.65 5.12 -9.33
CA LYS A 475 2.44 3.80 -9.94
C LYS A 475 3.34 3.58 -11.16
N GLN A 476 3.36 4.52 -12.10
CA GLN A 476 4.21 4.43 -13.30
C GLN A 476 5.68 4.43 -12.95
N ARG A 477 6.15 5.28 -12.02
CA ARG A 477 7.57 5.32 -11.61
C ARG A 477 7.99 3.99 -10.98
N LEU A 478 7.22 3.47 -10.02
CA LEU A 478 7.55 2.18 -9.38
C LEU A 478 7.55 1.02 -10.38
N MET A 479 6.63 1.00 -11.35
CA MET A 479 6.63 -0.01 -12.42
C MET A 479 7.82 0.18 -13.38
N SER A 480 8.17 1.43 -13.72
CA SER A 480 9.35 1.76 -14.54
C SER A 480 10.66 1.34 -13.87
N GLU A 481 10.81 1.60 -12.58
CA GLU A 481 11.99 1.20 -11.79
C GLU A 481 12.10 -0.32 -11.63
N LYS A 482 10.99 -0.98 -11.30
CA LYS A 482 10.96 -2.43 -11.06
C LYS A 482 11.23 -3.24 -12.33
N HIS A 483 10.60 -2.85 -13.44
CA HIS A 483 10.64 -3.60 -14.71
C HIS A 483 11.57 -2.98 -15.78
N ARG A 484 12.23 -1.86 -15.46
CA ARG A 484 13.14 -1.12 -16.36
C ARG A 484 12.48 -0.65 -17.66
N VAL A 485 11.19 -0.39 -17.61
CA VAL A 485 10.38 0.10 -18.74
C VAL A 485 10.28 1.63 -18.71
N THR A 486 9.93 2.24 -19.85
CA THR A 486 9.70 3.69 -19.95
C THR A 486 8.30 3.93 -20.49
N PHE A 487 7.47 4.68 -19.76
CA PHE A 487 6.14 5.06 -20.24
C PHE A 487 6.24 6.16 -21.32
N PRO A 488 5.45 6.06 -22.41
CA PRO A 488 5.47 7.04 -23.48
C PRO A 488 4.89 8.38 -23.02
N LYS A 489 5.49 9.49 -23.49
CA LYS A 489 5.01 10.86 -23.26
C LYS A 489 4.61 11.48 -24.60
N CYS A 490 3.58 12.33 -24.61
CA CYS A 490 3.11 12.95 -25.85
C CYS A 490 4.05 14.04 -26.41
N GLY A 491 4.90 14.66 -25.57
CA GLY A 491 5.86 15.69 -25.98
C GLY A 491 5.25 16.98 -26.55
N VAL A 492 3.94 17.20 -26.41
CA VAL A 492 3.24 18.34 -27.04
C VAL A 492 3.46 19.66 -26.31
N VAL A 493 3.54 19.65 -24.97
CA VAL A 493 3.73 20.85 -24.13
C VAL A 493 5.23 20.99 -23.82
N PRO A 494 5.85 22.18 -23.99
CA PRO A 494 7.26 22.40 -23.65
C PRO A 494 7.56 22.21 -22.15
N ASP A 495 8.76 21.72 -21.82
CA ASP A 495 9.20 21.45 -20.45
C ASP A 495 9.13 22.69 -19.52
N GLU A 496 9.38 23.90 -20.05
CA GLU A 496 9.25 25.15 -19.30
C GLU A 496 7.81 25.41 -18.84
N ASP A 497 6.84 25.23 -19.74
CA ASP A 497 5.41 25.35 -19.44
C ASP A 497 4.95 24.23 -18.49
N GLN A 498 5.47 23.01 -18.68
CA GLN A 498 5.21 21.88 -17.79
C GLN A 498 5.68 22.17 -16.36
N ALA A 499 6.88 22.72 -16.17
CA ALA A 499 7.41 23.07 -14.85
C ALA A 499 6.53 24.09 -14.12
N VAL A 500 5.98 25.09 -14.83
CA VAL A 500 5.06 26.08 -14.26
C VAL A 500 3.77 25.44 -13.75
N ILE A 501 3.14 24.55 -14.53
CA ILE A 501 1.90 23.87 -14.14
C ILE A 501 2.17 22.84 -13.04
N HIS A 502 3.30 22.13 -13.09
CA HIS A 502 3.72 21.22 -12.02
C HIS A 502 3.87 21.96 -10.68
N GLN A 503 4.51 23.13 -10.67
CA GLN A 503 4.66 23.94 -9.46
C GLN A 503 3.31 24.42 -8.89
N GLN A 504 2.29 24.63 -9.73
CA GLN A 504 0.92 24.94 -9.27
C GLN A 504 0.30 23.74 -8.52
N PHE A 505 0.47 22.51 -9.03
CA PHE A 505 0.03 21.30 -8.34
C PHE A 505 0.74 21.09 -6.99
N LEU A 506 2.08 21.24 -6.95
CA LEU A 506 2.86 21.10 -5.71
C LEU A 506 2.50 22.17 -4.67
N SER A 507 2.25 23.41 -5.11
CA SER A 507 1.76 24.49 -4.26
C SER A 507 0.38 24.17 -3.65
N TYR A 508 -0.54 23.65 -4.46
CA TYR A 508 -1.85 23.20 -3.98
C TYR A 508 -1.74 22.02 -3.00
N TYR A 509 -0.90 21.03 -3.30
CA TYR A 509 -0.66 19.89 -2.42
C TYR A 509 -0.09 20.31 -1.06
N LYS A 510 0.83 21.28 -1.04
CA LYS A 510 1.38 21.84 0.20
C LYS A 510 0.30 22.53 1.04
N SER A 511 -0.57 23.31 0.42
CA SER A 511 -1.74 23.92 1.07
C SER A 511 -2.70 22.87 1.65
N LEU A 512 -2.99 21.83 0.84
CA LEU A 512 -3.87 20.71 1.19
C LEU A 512 -3.33 19.92 2.39
N SER A 513 -2.01 19.67 2.42
CA SER A 513 -1.33 19.00 3.53
C SER A 513 -1.44 19.79 4.84
N VAL A 514 -1.30 21.12 4.79
CA VAL A 514 -1.52 21.99 5.96
C VAL A 514 -2.98 22.03 6.40
N HIS A 515 -3.95 21.86 5.49
CA HIS A 515 -5.35 21.66 5.86
C HIS A 515 -5.58 20.28 6.51
N LEU A 516 -5.02 19.20 5.95
CA LEU A 516 -5.14 17.85 6.51
C LEU A 516 -4.57 17.76 7.94
N LEU A 517 -3.39 18.33 8.18
CA LEU A 517 -2.75 18.37 9.51
C LEU A 517 -3.60 19.14 10.54
N ARG A 518 -4.21 20.26 10.15
CA ARG A 518 -5.15 21.00 11.00
C ARG A 518 -6.38 20.16 11.33
N ALA A 519 -7.01 19.57 10.31
CA ALA A 519 -8.20 18.74 10.47
C ALA A 519 -7.94 17.49 11.34
N HIS A 520 -6.77 16.85 11.20
CA HIS A 520 -6.33 15.73 12.03
C HIS A 520 -6.24 16.12 13.52
N LYS A 521 -5.50 17.21 13.81
CA LYS A 521 -5.35 17.74 15.16
C LYS A 521 -6.69 18.17 15.78
N ASP A 522 -7.56 18.80 15.01
CA ASP A 522 -8.89 19.20 15.46
C ASP A 522 -9.80 17.99 15.76
N LEU A 523 -9.70 16.92 14.97
CA LEU A 523 -10.43 15.68 15.22
C LEU A 523 -9.96 15.00 16.52
N GLN A 524 -8.64 14.87 16.72
CA GLN A 524 -8.05 14.33 17.96
C GLN A 524 -8.44 15.17 19.18
N ASN A 525 -8.42 16.51 19.08
CA ASN A 525 -8.85 17.40 20.15
C ASN A 525 -10.33 17.18 20.51
N ARG A 526 -11.21 17.01 19.52
CA ARG A 526 -12.64 16.72 19.75
C ARG A 526 -12.85 15.34 20.36
N GLU A 527 -12.09 14.33 19.93
CA GLU A 527 -12.13 12.98 20.49
C GLU A 527 -11.72 12.99 21.97
N ARG A 528 -10.60 13.64 22.32
CA ARG A 528 -10.17 13.82 23.71
C ARG A 528 -11.20 14.54 24.58
N GLN A 529 -11.82 15.62 24.07
CA GLN A 529 -12.88 16.34 24.79
C GLN A 529 -14.16 15.51 24.98
N ASN A 530 -14.55 14.72 23.96
CA ASN A 530 -15.68 13.81 24.04
C ASN A 530 -15.43 12.69 25.05
N HIS A 531 -14.23 12.09 25.04
CA HIS A 531 -13.81 11.08 26.00
C HIS A 531 -13.82 11.61 27.44
N GLN A 532 -13.25 12.79 27.69
CA GLN A 532 -13.26 13.43 29.00
C GLN A 532 -14.69 13.75 29.48
N THR A 533 -15.57 14.18 28.57
CA THR A 533 -16.98 14.44 28.89
C THR A 533 -17.70 13.15 29.27
N LEU A 534 -17.48 12.06 28.51
CA LEU A 534 -18.04 10.75 28.79
C LEU A 534 -17.56 10.19 30.14
N MET A 535 -16.28 10.37 30.48
CA MET A 535 -15.71 9.95 31.77
C MET A 535 -16.23 10.76 32.96
N THR A 536 -16.51 12.05 32.78
CA THR A 536 -16.97 12.94 33.86
C THR A 536 -18.48 12.96 34.06
N LYS A 537 -19.28 12.68 33.02
CA LYS A 537 -20.75 12.73 33.06
C LYS A 537 -21.43 11.38 32.85
N GLY A 538 -20.73 10.34 32.41
CA GLY A 538 -21.29 9.05 32.03
C GLY A 538 -21.99 9.03 30.66
N GLU A 539 -22.25 10.20 30.06
CA GLU A 539 -22.96 10.36 28.79
C GLU A 539 -22.34 11.45 27.89
N LEU A 540 -22.69 11.41 26.60
CA LEU A 540 -22.30 12.41 25.61
C LEU A 540 -23.55 12.92 24.89
N HIS A 541 -23.75 14.24 24.85
CA HIS A 541 -24.90 14.88 24.21
C HIS A 541 -25.02 14.48 22.72
N PRO A 542 -26.22 14.19 22.19
CA PRO A 542 -26.40 13.75 20.80
C PRO A 542 -25.77 14.71 19.79
N ASP A 543 -25.97 16.02 19.92
CA ASP A 543 -25.42 17.04 19.01
C ASP A 543 -23.87 17.01 18.96
N ARG A 544 -23.21 16.70 20.08
CA ARG A 544 -21.74 16.56 20.14
C ARG A 544 -21.27 15.31 19.40
N LYS A 545 -22.03 14.22 19.51
CA LYS A 545 -21.78 12.99 18.77
C LYS A 545 -21.97 13.22 17.26
N GLU A 546 -23.06 13.85 16.84
CA GLU A 546 -23.31 14.19 15.43
C GLU A 546 -22.24 15.14 14.86
N ALA A 547 -21.87 16.19 15.60
CA ALA A 547 -20.81 17.11 15.19
C ALA A 547 -19.43 16.44 15.07
N PHE A 548 -19.15 15.44 15.90
CA PHE A 548 -17.95 14.61 15.78
C PHE A 548 -18.01 13.69 14.56
N GLU A 549 -19.10 12.95 14.35
CA GLU A 549 -19.29 12.08 13.19
C GLU A 549 -19.23 12.85 11.86
N LYS A 550 -19.78 14.07 11.83
CA LYS A 550 -19.69 14.98 10.66
C LYS A 550 -18.25 15.42 10.39
N ALA A 551 -17.50 15.77 11.43
CA ALA A 551 -16.10 16.15 11.32
C ALA A 551 -15.21 14.96 10.89
N GLN A 552 -15.46 13.76 11.44
CA GLN A 552 -14.79 12.53 11.06
C GLN A 552 -14.99 12.21 9.57
N LYS A 553 -16.23 12.22 9.08
CA LYS A 553 -16.54 11.99 7.65
C LYS A 553 -15.89 13.02 6.73
N ALA A 554 -15.81 14.29 7.15
CA ALA A 554 -15.12 15.33 6.41
C ALA A 554 -13.59 15.09 6.38
N TYR A 555 -13.00 14.70 7.51
CA TYR A 555 -11.59 14.34 7.62
C TYR A 555 -11.23 13.11 6.78
N GLU A 556 -12.02 12.02 6.85
CA GLU A 556 -11.81 10.81 6.04
C GLU A 556 -11.83 11.12 4.53
N LYS A 557 -12.76 11.98 4.09
CA LYS A 557 -12.82 12.46 2.69
C LYS A 557 -11.60 13.32 2.33
N LEU A 558 -11.16 14.20 3.22
CA LEU A 558 -9.97 15.03 3.02
C LEU A 558 -8.69 14.19 2.93
N LEU A 559 -8.54 13.21 3.83
CA LEU A 559 -7.44 12.24 3.85
C LEU A 559 -7.40 11.46 2.52
N ALA A 560 -8.51 10.86 2.10
CA ALA A 560 -8.57 10.09 0.86
C ALA A 560 -8.25 10.94 -0.40
N ASN A 561 -8.75 12.18 -0.45
CA ASN A 561 -8.41 13.12 -1.53
C ASN A 561 -6.92 13.50 -1.51
N THR A 562 -6.35 13.71 -0.32
CA THR A 562 -4.93 14.08 -0.16
C THR A 562 -4.01 12.93 -0.55
N THR A 563 -4.29 11.70 -0.08
CA THR A 563 -3.58 10.48 -0.50
C THR A 563 -3.67 10.29 -2.02
N SER A 564 -4.87 10.42 -2.60
CA SER A 564 -5.02 10.29 -4.05
C SER A 564 -4.24 11.34 -4.83
N LEU A 565 -4.07 12.57 -4.33
CA LEU A 565 -3.27 13.59 -5.00
C LEU A 565 -1.77 13.34 -4.79
N ALA A 566 -1.38 12.84 -3.61
CA ALA A 566 -0.02 12.46 -3.27
C ALA A 566 0.53 11.40 -4.24
N ASP A 567 -0.24 10.33 -4.49
CA ASP A 567 0.16 9.25 -5.39
C ASP A 567 0.18 9.67 -6.88
N ILE A 568 -0.64 10.64 -7.28
CA ILE A 568 -0.61 11.20 -8.65
C ILE A 568 0.65 12.02 -8.86
N LEU A 569 1.00 12.89 -7.91
CA LEU A 569 2.17 13.78 -7.99
C LEU A 569 3.48 13.12 -7.54
N ASP A 570 3.41 11.86 -7.08
CA ASP A 570 4.51 11.12 -6.44
C ASP A 570 5.21 11.88 -5.31
N VAL A 571 4.40 12.44 -4.41
CA VAL A 571 4.85 13.12 -3.19
C VAL A 571 4.42 12.33 -1.95
N ASP A 572 5.21 12.40 -0.88
CA ASP A 572 4.89 11.70 0.36
C ASP A 572 3.81 12.40 1.16
N MET A 573 2.97 11.59 1.80
CA MET A 573 1.94 12.08 2.71
C MET A 573 2.56 12.76 3.92
N PRO A 574 1.99 13.86 4.43
CA PRO A 574 2.45 14.46 5.67
C PRO A 574 2.27 13.48 6.84
N ASP A 575 3.23 13.45 7.76
CA ASP A 575 3.14 12.62 8.97
C ASP A 575 1.90 13.01 9.80
N LEU A 576 1.06 12.02 10.08
CA LEU A 576 -0.16 12.17 10.89
C LEU A 576 0.10 11.58 12.28
N PRO A 577 0.59 12.36 13.25
CA PRO A 577 0.96 11.84 14.56
C PRO A 577 -0.26 11.28 15.27
N GLN A 578 -0.16 10.04 15.75
CA GLN A 578 -1.12 9.48 16.70
C GLN A 578 -0.70 9.96 18.09
N ASP A 579 -1.55 10.72 18.78
CA ASP A 579 -1.34 11.02 20.20
C ASP A 579 -1.23 9.70 20.98
N GLY A 580 -0.17 9.54 21.78
CA GLY A 580 0.11 8.36 22.60
C GLY A 580 -0.42 8.44 24.02
#